data_AF-A0AAE5CA30-F1
#
_entry.id   AF-A0AAE5CA30-F1
#
_cell.length_a   1.000
_cell.length_b   1.000
_cell.length_c   1.000
_cell.angle_alpha   90.00
_cell.angle_beta   90.00
_cell.angle_gamma   90.00
#
_symmetry.space_group_name_H-M   'P 1'
#
loop_
_entity.id
_entity.type
_entity.pdbx_description
1 polymer ?
#
loop_
_entity_poly.entity_id
_entity_poly.type
_entity_poly.pdbx_seq_one_letter_code
_entity_poly.pdbx_strand_id
1 'polypeptide(L)'
;MTSVRVSVMSDEPVFPVGATLDDGRIRITERIIGERWRGRYRAEAGGGKRFIVTTGGRQKGDLAQVRRDLAMNAPGVAALEHIGGLAGDDPHAHEFHGLVEVEPDGHPSSELELPLPPRVARPRKRWNQTLA
;
A
#
# COMPACT_ATOMS: atom_id res chain seq x y z
N MET A 1 -12.30 -47.00 21.68
CA MET A 1 -12.14 -45.56 21.97
C MET A 1 -11.19 -44.98 20.93
N THR A 2 -11.73 -44.35 19.90
CA THR A 2 -10.97 -43.83 18.76
C THR A 2 -10.56 -42.40 19.05
N SER A 3 -9.30 -42.18 19.42
CA SER A 3 -8.74 -40.83 19.56
C SER A 3 -8.52 -40.23 18.18
N VAL A 4 -9.37 -39.26 17.83
CA VAL A 4 -9.15 -38.37 16.68
C VAL A 4 -8.04 -37.40 17.07
N ARG A 5 -6.85 -37.55 16.48
CA ARG A 5 -5.84 -36.49 16.49
C ARG A 5 -6.31 -35.40 15.53
N VAL A 6 -6.80 -34.30 16.09
CA VAL A 6 -6.94 -33.04 15.35
C VAL A 6 -5.52 -32.53 15.14
N SER A 7 -4.95 -32.81 13.96
CA SER A 7 -3.76 -32.10 13.50
C SER A 7 -4.17 -30.65 13.27
N VAL A 8 -3.83 -29.77 14.21
CA VAL A 8 -3.83 -28.32 13.98
C VAL A 8 -2.81 -28.11 12.86
N MET A 9 -3.31 -27.94 11.63
CA MET A 9 -2.47 -27.55 10.49
C MET A 9 -1.80 -26.25 10.87
N SER A 10 -0.47 -26.27 10.92
CA SER A 10 0.38 -25.12 11.22
C SER A 10 -0.06 -23.94 10.36
N ASP A 11 -0.61 -22.91 11.01
CA ASP A 11 -0.94 -21.62 10.43
C ASP A 11 0.36 -20.82 10.27
N GLU A 12 1.36 -21.43 9.64
CA GLU A 12 2.62 -20.74 9.37
C GLU A 12 2.31 -19.59 8.43
N PRO A 13 2.60 -18.34 8.84
CA PRO A 13 2.31 -17.18 8.03
C PRO A 13 3.05 -17.31 6.71
N VAL A 14 2.28 -17.49 5.65
CA VAL A 14 2.79 -17.59 4.29
C VAL A 14 3.19 -16.18 3.87
N PHE A 15 4.49 -15.94 3.67
CA PHE A 15 5.02 -14.65 3.20
C PHE A 15 4.17 -14.09 2.05
N PRO A 16 3.83 -12.78 2.05
CA PRO A 16 4.38 -11.70 2.87
C PRO A 16 3.67 -11.47 4.21
N VAL A 17 2.67 -12.27 4.59
CA VAL A 17 2.12 -12.20 5.94
C VAL A 17 3.22 -12.54 6.95
N GLY A 18 3.32 -11.75 8.02
CA GLY A 18 4.40 -11.83 9.00
C GLY A 18 5.64 -10.99 8.66
N ALA A 19 5.83 -10.60 7.39
CA ALA A 19 6.93 -9.74 6.99
C ALA A 19 6.79 -8.32 7.55
N THR A 20 7.91 -7.62 7.64
CA THR A 20 8.00 -6.27 8.17
C THR A 20 8.56 -5.26 7.18
N LEU A 21 8.19 -4.00 7.36
CA LEU A 21 8.65 -2.82 6.62
C LEU A 21 9.12 -1.75 7.62
N ASP A 22 9.84 -0.75 7.12
CA ASP A 22 10.30 0.40 7.90
C ASP A 22 11.07 -0.03 9.17
N ASP A 23 12.15 -0.80 8.96
CA ASP A 23 13.03 -1.33 9.99
C ASP A 23 12.31 -2.10 11.11
N GLY A 24 11.27 -2.85 10.72
CA GLY A 24 10.50 -3.68 11.65
C GLY A 24 9.30 -2.98 12.28
N ARG A 25 9.09 -1.68 12.03
CA ARG A 25 8.01 -0.90 12.65
C ARG A 25 6.63 -1.35 12.20
N ILE A 26 6.48 -1.72 10.93
CA ILE A 26 5.19 -2.07 10.32
C ILE A 26 5.19 -3.56 9.98
N ARG A 27 4.24 -4.31 10.52
CA ARG A 27 4.11 -5.75 10.29
C ARG A 27 2.87 -6.08 9.48
N ILE A 28 3.03 -6.85 8.41
CA ILE A 28 1.91 -7.35 7.60
C ILE A 28 1.19 -8.46 8.36
N THR A 29 -0.12 -8.33 8.54
CA THR A 29 -0.94 -9.24 9.36
C THR A 29 -1.95 -10.03 8.56
N GLU A 30 -2.44 -9.49 7.45
CA GLU A 30 -3.54 -10.11 6.69
C GLU A 30 -3.46 -9.78 5.20
N ARG A 31 -3.84 -10.73 4.34
CA ARG A 31 -4.04 -10.47 2.91
C ARG A 31 -5.46 -10.03 2.66
N ILE A 32 -5.63 -8.90 1.97
CA ILE A 32 -6.94 -8.36 1.58
C ILE A 32 -7.33 -8.91 0.21
N ILE A 33 -6.46 -8.70 -0.80
CA ILE A 33 -6.74 -9.08 -2.19
C ILE A 33 -5.45 -9.24 -2.99
N GLY A 34 -5.51 -9.99 -4.08
CA GLY A 34 -4.42 -10.15 -5.05
C GLY A 34 -3.62 -11.42 -4.83
N GLU A 35 -2.51 -11.52 -5.56
CA GLU A 35 -1.63 -12.67 -5.51
C GLU A 35 -0.72 -12.62 -4.29
N ARG A 36 -0.22 -13.80 -3.89
CA ARG A 36 0.67 -13.96 -2.73
C ARG A 36 1.84 -12.97 -2.73
N TRP A 37 2.45 -12.66 -3.87
CA TRP A 37 3.62 -11.78 -3.92
C TRP A 37 3.32 -10.36 -4.39
N ARG A 38 2.13 -10.17 -4.95
CA ARG A 38 1.69 -8.96 -5.65
C ARG A 38 0.23 -8.74 -5.30
N GLY A 39 0.02 -8.10 -4.16
CA GLY A 39 -1.31 -7.94 -3.61
C GLY A 39 -1.37 -6.78 -2.66
N ARG A 40 -2.55 -6.66 -2.06
CA ARG A 40 -2.84 -5.68 -1.02
C ARG A 40 -3.09 -6.40 0.28
N TYR A 41 -2.47 -5.88 1.33
CA TYR A 41 -2.41 -6.47 2.64
C TYR A 41 -2.77 -5.44 3.70
N ARG A 42 -3.25 -5.90 4.84
CA ARG A 42 -3.35 -5.10 6.05
C ARG A 42 -2.08 -5.26 6.85
N ALA A 43 -1.63 -4.17 7.45
CA ALA A 43 -0.50 -4.16 8.35
C ALA A 43 -0.78 -3.30 9.57
N GLU A 44 -0.05 -3.55 10.64
CA GLU A 44 -0.17 -2.83 11.90
C GLU A 44 1.20 -2.37 12.37
N ALA A 45 1.22 -1.23 13.07
CA ALA A 45 2.38 -0.80 13.85
C ALA A 45 1.99 -0.67 15.33
N GLY A 46 3.00 -0.50 16.18
CA GLY A 46 2.79 -0.19 17.59
C GLY A 46 1.82 0.98 17.80
N GLY A 47 0.98 0.89 18.84
CA GLY A 47 -0.02 1.91 19.15
C GLY A 47 -1.35 1.77 18.41
N GLY A 48 -1.60 0.65 17.71
CA GLY A 48 -2.88 0.36 17.07
C GLY A 48 -3.11 1.05 15.72
N LYS A 49 -2.08 1.70 15.16
CA LYS A 49 -2.15 2.31 13.84
C LYS A 49 -2.20 1.22 12.77
N ARG A 50 -3.21 1.30 11.89
CA ARG A 50 -3.42 0.36 10.78
C ARG A 50 -2.98 0.96 9.45
N PHE A 51 -2.54 0.08 8.57
CA PHE A 51 -2.02 0.42 7.26
C PHE A 51 -2.54 -0.54 6.19
N ILE A 52 -2.60 -0.02 4.98
CA ILE A 52 -2.71 -0.80 3.76
C ILE A 52 -1.32 -0.89 3.14
N VAL A 53 -0.88 -2.10 2.84
CA VAL A 53 0.40 -2.37 2.18
C VAL A 53 0.13 -2.97 0.81
N THR A 54 0.61 -2.30 -0.23
CA THR A 54 0.65 -2.87 -1.58
C THR A 54 2.04 -3.41 -1.86
N THR A 55 2.15 -4.72 -2.09
CA THR A 55 3.44 -5.38 -2.39
C THR A 55 3.65 -5.53 -3.89
N GLY A 56 4.89 -5.43 -4.33
CA GLY A 56 5.27 -5.65 -5.71
C GLY A 56 6.76 -5.93 -5.83
N GLY A 57 7.23 -6.12 -7.06
CA GLY A 57 8.66 -6.26 -7.31
C GLY A 57 9.44 -5.02 -6.87
N ARG A 58 10.74 -5.20 -6.63
CA ARG A 58 11.66 -4.14 -6.26
C ARG A 58 11.53 -2.90 -7.13
N GLN A 59 11.31 -1.75 -6.50
CA GLN A 59 11.26 -0.48 -7.21
C GLN A 59 12.67 -0.05 -7.67
N LYS A 60 12.73 0.51 -8.87
CA LYS A 60 13.96 1.08 -9.45
C LYS A 60 13.99 2.58 -9.17
N GLY A 61 15.14 3.11 -8.74
CA GLY A 61 15.34 4.55 -8.48
C GLY A 61 15.51 4.90 -7.00
N ASP A 62 15.60 6.20 -6.71
CA ASP A 62 15.69 6.72 -5.35
C ASP A 62 14.32 6.68 -4.66
N LEU A 63 14.16 5.78 -3.69
CA LEU A 63 12.93 5.63 -2.92
C LEU A 63 12.55 6.91 -2.18
N ALA A 64 13.52 7.73 -1.77
CA ALA A 64 13.25 9.00 -1.11
C ALA A 64 12.59 9.99 -2.10
N GLN A 65 13.02 9.98 -3.36
CA GLN A 65 12.37 10.75 -4.43
C GLN A 65 10.96 10.24 -4.70
N VAL A 66 10.77 8.92 -4.86
CA VAL A 66 9.44 8.33 -5.08
C VAL A 66 8.50 8.67 -3.94
N ARG A 67 8.96 8.59 -2.69
CA ARG A 67 8.16 8.96 -1.52
C ARG A 67 7.76 10.44 -1.55
N ARG A 68 8.66 11.34 -1.94
CA ARG A 68 8.34 12.77 -2.09
C ARG A 68 7.30 13.01 -3.20
N ASP A 69 7.47 12.35 -4.34
CA ASP A 69 6.58 12.51 -5.49
C ASP A 69 5.16 12.00 -5.21
N LEU A 70 5.03 10.99 -4.34
CA LEU A 70 3.77 10.38 -3.96
C LEU A 70 3.18 10.93 -2.65
N ALA A 71 3.92 11.77 -1.91
CA ALA A 71 3.43 12.41 -0.69
C ALA A 71 2.42 13.52 -1.03
N MET A 72 1.18 13.11 -1.34
CA MET A 72 0.07 14.02 -1.52
C MET A 72 -0.79 14.08 -0.26
N ASN A 73 -0.83 15.25 0.38
CA ASN A 73 -1.76 15.52 1.48
C ASN A 73 -3.02 16.15 0.91
N ALA A 74 -3.92 15.33 0.36
CA ALA A 74 -5.22 15.76 -0.15
C ALA A 74 -6.34 15.04 0.62
N PRO A 75 -7.45 15.73 0.95
CA PRO A 75 -8.62 15.08 1.54
C PRO A 75 -9.07 13.88 0.70
N GLY A 76 -9.34 12.75 1.35
CA GLY A 76 -9.77 11.53 0.67
C GLY A 76 -8.66 10.69 0.02
N VAL A 77 -7.41 11.17 0.02
CA VAL A 77 -6.25 10.39 -0.42
C VAL A 77 -5.56 9.81 0.82
N ALA A 78 -5.35 8.50 0.84
CA ALA A 78 -4.63 7.84 1.92
C ALA A 78 -3.19 8.36 1.99
N ALA A 79 -2.74 8.75 3.19
CA ALA A 79 -1.41 9.29 3.36
C ALA A 79 -0.35 8.19 3.19
N LEU A 80 0.61 8.43 2.30
CA LEU A 80 1.77 7.56 2.12
C LEU A 80 2.71 7.69 3.32
N GLU A 81 2.93 6.58 4.03
CA GLU A 81 3.80 6.52 5.21
C GLU A 81 5.22 6.08 4.82
N HIS A 82 5.35 5.03 4.00
CA HIS A 82 6.63 4.37 3.73
C HIS A 82 6.66 3.69 2.36
N ILE A 83 7.84 3.62 1.74
CA ILE A 83 8.13 2.76 0.58
C ILE A 83 9.50 2.13 0.81
N GLY A 84 9.58 0.80 0.77
CA GLY A 84 10.83 0.09 1.08
C GLY A 84 10.77 -1.41 0.85
N GLY A 85 11.90 -2.07 1.08
CA GLY A 85 12.03 -3.52 0.95
C GLY A 85 11.34 -4.27 2.08
N LEU A 86 10.76 -5.43 1.76
CA LEU A 86 10.21 -6.33 2.78
C LEU A 86 11.36 -7.06 3.48
N ALA A 87 11.24 -7.19 4.80
CA ALA A 87 12.08 -8.05 5.61
C ALA A 87 11.24 -9.21 6.15
N GLY A 88 11.76 -10.43 6.10
CA GLY A 88 11.09 -11.64 6.60
C GLY A 88 11.95 -12.89 6.39
N ASP A 89 11.49 -14.02 6.90
CA ASP A 89 12.23 -15.29 6.84
C ASP A 89 12.26 -15.93 5.45
N ASP A 90 11.43 -15.43 4.53
CA ASP A 90 11.41 -15.93 3.14
C ASP A 90 12.67 -15.49 2.39
N PRO A 91 13.39 -16.43 1.73
CA PRO A 91 14.64 -16.11 1.05
C PRO A 91 14.46 -15.09 -0.10
N HIS A 92 13.26 -14.95 -0.65
CA HIS A 92 12.95 -14.00 -1.73
C HIS A 92 12.45 -12.65 -1.23
N ALA A 93 12.35 -12.42 0.09
CA ALA A 93 11.83 -11.16 0.64
C ALA A 93 12.54 -9.92 0.08
N HIS A 94 13.85 -10.03 -0.14
CA HIS A 94 14.71 -8.98 -0.69
C HIS A 94 14.37 -8.56 -2.15
N GLU A 95 13.56 -9.34 -2.86
CA GLU A 95 13.11 -9.05 -4.23
C GLU A 95 11.85 -8.18 -4.26
N PHE A 96 11.19 -7.98 -3.12
CA PHE A 96 9.90 -7.31 -3.02
C PHE A 96 9.98 -6.02 -2.23
N HIS A 97 9.23 -5.02 -2.70
CA HIS A 97 9.01 -3.77 -2.00
C HIS A 97 7.54 -3.62 -1.62
N GLY A 98 7.28 -2.90 -0.54
CA GLY A 98 5.97 -2.52 -0.05
C GLY A 98 5.78 -1.01 -0.13
N LEU A 99 4.61 -0.59 -0.62
CA LEU A 99 4.10 0.76 -0.49
C LEU A 99 3.09 0.77 0.65
N VAL A 100 3.32 1.62 1.66
CA VAL A 100 2.55 1.65 2.90
C VAL A 100 1.73 2.94 2.97
N GLU A 101 0.42 2.78 3.05
CA GLU A 101 -0.56 3.86 3.20
C GLU A 101 -1.29 3.71 4.53
N VAL A 102 -1.65 4.82 5.17
CA VAL A 102 -2.53 4.78 6.35
C VAL A 102 -3.89 4.22 5.92
N GLU A 103 -4.40 3.22 6.64
CA GLU A 103 -5.75 2.71 6.38
C GLU A 103 -6.76 3.81 6.78
N PRO A 104 -7.58 4.31 5.85
CA PRO A 104 -8.58 5.32 6.17
C PRO A 104 -9.70 4.71 7.01
N ASP A 105 -10.34 5.51 7.86
CA ASP A 105 -11.42 5.08 8.77
C ASP A 105 -12.72 4.62 8.06
N GLY A 106 -12.70 4.47 6.73
CA GLY A 106 -13.80 3.89 5.96
C GLY A 106 -14.93 4.88 5.63
N HIS A 107 -14.63 6.16 5.41
CA HIS A 107 -15.63 7.14 4.99
C HIS A 107 -16.12 6.89 3.56
N PRO A 108 -17.44 6.91 3.32
CA PRO A 108 -18.00 6.89 1.97
C PRO A 108 -17.40 7.99 1.10
N SER A 109 -17.01 7.68 -0.13
CA SER A 109 -16.43 8.67 -1.04
C SER A 109 -17.39 9.83 -1.37
N SER A 110 -18.70 9.64 -1.15
CA SER A 110 -19.74 10.67 -1.26
C SER A 110 -19.70 11.72 -0.15
N GLU A 111 -19.03 11.42 0.96
CA GLU A 111 -18.86 12.32 2.11
C GLU A 111 -17.53 13.09 2.05
N LEU A 112 -16.65 12.75 1.10
CA LEU A 112 -15.42 13.49 0.86
C LEU A 112 -15.73 14.76 0.09
N GLU A 113 -15.18 15.89 0.53
CA GLU A 113 -15.24 17.14 -0.23
C GLU A 113 -14.62 16.92 -1.61
N LEU A 114 -15.41 17.14 -2.68
CA LEU A 114 -14.94 16.98 -4.04
C LEU A 114 -13.72 17.87 -4.29
N PRO A 115 -12.57 17.32 -4.71
CA PRO A 115 -11.41 18.13 -4.97
C PRO A 115 -11.67 18.93 -6.24
N LEU A 116 -11.81 20.24 -6.04
CA LEU A 116 -11.90 21.33 -7.01
C LEU A 116 -13.31 21.63 -7.57
N PRO A 117 -13.81 22.87 -7.44
CA PRO A 117 -14.96 23.32 -8.20
C PRO A 117 -14.60 23.34 -9.70
N PRO A 118 -15.56 23.09 -10.62
CA PRO A 118 -15.35 22.99 -12.07
C PRO A 118 -14.83 24.25 -12.79
N ARG A 119 -14.29 25.25 -12.08
CA ARG A 119 -13.91 26.57 -12.62
C ARG A 119 -12.41 26.76 -12.95
N VAL A 120 -11.55 25.76 -12.74
CA VAL A 120 -10.09 25.89 -13.02
C VAL A 120 -9.63 25.07 -14.24
N ALA A 121 -10.48 24.22 -14.80
CA ALA A 121 -10.22 23.58 -16.09
C ALA A 121 -10.45 24.59 -17.23
N ARG A 122 -9.55 25.57 -17.38
CA ARG A 122 -9.55 26.40 -18.59
C ARG A 122 -9.15 25.50 -19.76
N PRO A 123 -10.01 25.28 -20.78
CA PRO A 123 -9.56 24.66 -22.00
C PRO A 123 -8.41 25.51 -22.55
N ARG A 124 -7.25 24.88 -22.81
CA ARG A 124 -6.15 25.55 -23.50
C ARG A 124 -6.74 26.12 -24.79
N LYS A 125 -6.66 27.44 -24.98
CA LYS A 125 -6.95 28.09 -26.26
C LYS A 125 -6.25 27.29 -27.35
N ARG A 126 -7.03 26.70 -28.28
CA ARG A 126 -6.48 26.18 -29.54
C ARG A 126 -5.71 27.33 -30.16
N TRP A 127 -4.40 27.14 -30.32
CA TRP A 127 -3.60 28.04 -31.14
C TRP A 127 -4.12 27.95 -32.57
N ASN A 128 -4.46 29.12 -33.13
CA ASN A 128 -4.88 29.27 -34.51
C ASN A 128 -3.83 28.66 -35.45
N GLN A 129 -4.27 27.77 -36.36
CA GLN A 129 -3.54 27.54 -37.60
C GLN A 129 -3.75 28.77 -38.49
N THR A 130 -2.71 29.58 -38.62
CA THR A 130 -2.55 30.56 -39.69
C THR A 130 -1.49 30.02 -40.63
N LEU A 131 -1.90 29.35 -41.70
CA LEU A 131 -1.15 29.01 -42.93
C LEU A 131 -2.24 28.57 -43.92
N ALA A 132 -2.44 29.10 -45.11
CA ALA A 132 -1.84 30.16 -45.91
C ALA A 132 -2.92 30.63 -46.91
#